data_AF-A0A4Q3UNK8-F1
#
_entry.id   AF-A0A4Q3UNK8-F1
#
_cell.length_a   1.000
_cell.length_b   1.000
_cell.length_c   1.000
_cell.angle_alpha   90.00
_cell.angle_beta   90.00
_cell.angle_gamma   90.00
#
_symmetry.space_group_name_H-M   'P 1'
#
loop_
_entity.id
_entity.type
_entity.pdbx_description
1 polymer ?
#
loop_
_entity_poly.entity_id
_entity_poly.type
_entity_poly.pdbx_seq_one_letter_code
_entity_poly.pdbx_strand_id
1 'polypeptide(L)'
;MKEYHKIQTVFKRDLANRSKTLLLGEYSLPEFQFLKDCPWVFTEKVDGTNIRIIIEDGRVRFGGKTDNAQIPAFLVERLRSIFEPQNALLQEIFPAGACLYGEGYGARIQKHGANYGPGQDFVLFDVKVGN
;
A
#
# COMPACT_ATOMS: atom_id res chain seq x y z
N MET A 1 -10.01 10.13 8.25
CA MET A 1 -8.79 9.30 8.29
C MET A 1 -7.80 9.82 7.25
N LYS A 2 -6.48 9.82 7.50
CA LYS A 2 -5.52 10.37 6.52
C LYS A 2 -5.27 9.36 5.40
N GLU A 3 -5.54 9.74 4.15
CA GLU A 3 -5.24 8.91 2.98
C GLU A 3 -3.74 8.61 2.89
N TYR A 4 -3.38 7.42 2.39
CA TYR A 4 -1.99 7.10 2.15
C TYR A 4 -1.43 7.97 1.03
N HIS A 5 -0.22 8.50 1.25
CA HIS A 5 0.37 9.48 0.35
C HIS A 5 0.72 8.88 -1.01
N LYS A 6 0.68 9.70 -2.06
CA LYS A 6 1.15 9.27 -3.37
C LYS A 6 2.68 9.26 -3.38
N ILE A 7 3.26 8.20 -3.92
CA ILE A 7 4.71 8.08 -4.10
C ILE A 7 5.17 9.04 -5.21
N GLN A 8 6.13 9.91 -4.89
CA GLN A 8 6.74 10.82 -5.85
C GLN A 8 7.83 10.08 -6.65
N THR A 9 7.85 10.27 -7.96
CA THR A 9 8.89 9.68 -8.84
C THR A 9 10.24 10.33 -8.55
N VAL A 10 11.30 9.54 -8.37
CA VAL A 10 12.64 10.02 -7.96
C VAL A 10 13.26 11.01 -8.96
N PHE A 11 13.18 10.71 -10.25
CA PHE A 11 13.75 11.54 -11.32
C PHE A 11 12.69 12.28 -12.11
N LYS A 12 13.08 13.38 -12.75
CA LYS A 12 12.26 14.11 -13.72
C LYS A 12 11.93 13.21 -14.92
N ARG A 13 10.87 13.57 -15.63
CA ARG A 13 10.46 12.91 -16.87
C ARG A 13 10.73 13.82 -18.06
N ASP A 14 11.15 13.22 -19.16
CA ASP A 14 11.38 13.93 -20.41
C ASP A 14 10.05 14.36 -21.06
N LEU A 15 9.77 15.67 -21.04
CA LEU A 15 8.54 16.22 -21.60
C LEU A 15 8.50 16.11 -23.13
N ALA A 16 9.65 16.05 -23.81
CA ALA A 16 9.70 15.94 -25.27
C ALA A 16 9.12 14.61 -25.78
N ASN A 17 9.17 13.55 -24.95
CA ASN A 17 8.63 12.24 -25.29
C ASN A 17 7.31 11.89 -24.59
N ARG A 18 6.56 12.91 -24.14
CA ARG A 18 5.32 12.75 -23.35
C ARG A 18 5.57 12.03 -22.03
N SER A 19 6.69 12.34 -21.38
CA SER A 19 7.03 11.85 -20.04
C SER A 19 7.19 10.34 -19.95
N LYS A 20 7.50 9.65 -21.06
CA LYS A 20 7.71 8.20 -21.10
C LYS A 20 9.02 7.80 -20.44
N THR A 21 10.05 8.63 -20.56
CA THR A 21 11.40 8.31 -20.07
C THR A 21 11.75 9.14 -18.83
N LEU A 22 12.50 8.54 -17.91
CA LEU A 22 13.10 9.22 -16.76
C LEU A 22 14.45 9.82 -17.15
N LEU A 23 14.70 11.05 -16.73
CA LEU A 23 15.98 11.74 -16.89
C LEU A 23 16.88 11.39 -15.70
N LEU A 24 17.65 10.30 -15.82
CA LEU A 24 18.47 9.79 -14.73
C LEU A 24 19.49 10.82 -14.26
N GLY A 25 19.60 11.03 -12.95
CA GLY A 25 20.45 12.06 -12.35
C GLY A 25 19.77 13.44 -12.24
N GLU A 26 18.68 13.69 -12.97
CA GLU A 26 17.84 14.87 -12.76
C GLU A 26 16.78 14.59 -11.72
N TYR A 27 17.10 14.82 -10.45
CA TYR A 27 16.18 14.59 -9.34
C TYR A 27 14.93 15.48 -9.44
N SER A 28 13.77 14.91 -9.08
CA SER A 28 12.50 15.63 -9.09
C SER A 28 12.33 16.56 -7.89
N LEU A 29 13.09 16.32 -6.82
CA LEU A 29 13.13 17.09 -5.58
C LEU A 29 14.57 17.17 -5.05
N PRO A 30 14.97 18.28 -4.40
CA PRO A 30 16.30 18.41 -3.83
C PRO A 30 16.58 17.40 -2.71
N GLU A 31 15.55 16.98 -1.96
CA GLU A 31 15.66 15.98 -0.89
C GLU A 31 16.11 14.61 -1.43
N PHE A 32 15.64 14.21 -2.62
CA PHE A 32 16.09 12.95 -3.23
C PHE A 32 17.56 13.00 -3.64
N GLN A 33 18.03 14.16 -4.11
CA GLN A 33 19.44 14.34 -4.41
C GLN A 33 20.27 14.31 -3.13
N PHE A 34 19.80 14.98 -2.07
CA PHE A 34 20.49 15.03 -0.78
C PHE A 34 20.62 13.63 -0.15
N LEU A 35 19.58 12.80 -0.25
CA LEU A 35 19.52 11.45 0.34
C LEU A 35 20.08 10.34 -0.56
N LYS A 36 20.63 10.67 -1.74
CA LYS A 36 21.01 9.65 -2.75
C LYS A 36 22.07 8.65 -2.25
N ASP A 37 22.94 9.09 -1.34
CA ASP A 37 24.06 8.30 -0.81
C ASP A 37 23.69 7.60 0.51
N CYS A 38 22.46 7.77 1.00
CA CYS A 38 21.95 7.03 2.15
C CYS A 38 21.65 5.57 1.76
N PRO A 39 21.64 4.62 2.71
CA PRO A 39 21.13 3.29 2.47
C PRO A 39 19.63 3.32 2.15
N TRP A 40 19.23 2.65 1.06
CA TRP A 40 17.83 2.51 0.65
C TRP A 40 17.41 1.04 0.68
N VAL A 41 16.15 0.81 1.05
CA VAL A 41 15.48 -0.47 0.90
C VAL A 41 14.49 -0.36 -0.25
N PHE A 42 14.46 -1.39 -1.08
CA PHE A 42 13.53 -1.50 -2.20
C PHE A 42 12.63 -2.71 -1.98
N THR A 43 11.34 -2.50 -2.20
CA THR A 43 10.34 -3.56 -2.24
C THR A 43 9.63 -3.52 -3.59
N GLU A 44 9.00 -4.63 -3.97
CA GLU A 44 8.18 -4.65 -5.16
C GLU A 44 7.00 -3.67 -5.01
N LYS A 45 6.78 -2.84 -6.02
CA LYS A 45 5.53 -2.09 -6.14
C LYS A 45 4.48 -2.96 -6.83
N VAL A 46 3.72 -3.70 -6.03
CA VAL A 46 2.63 -4.57 -6.51
C VAL A 46 1.53 -3.76 -7.21
N ASP A 47 1.00 -4.32 -8.31
CA ASP A 47 -0.11 -3.75 -9.07
C ASP A 47 -1.44 -4.40 -8.66
N GLY A 48 -2.16 -3.75 -7.74
CA GLY A 48 -3.41 -4.25 -7.20
C GLY A 48 -4.39 -3.11 -6.89
N THR A 49 -4.91 -3.10 -5.68
CA THR A 49 -5.72 -2.00 -5.13
C THR A 49 -5.27 -1.68 -3.72
N ASN A 50 -5.22 -0.39 -3.37
CA ASN A 50 -4.81 0.03 -2.04
C ASN A 50 -5.83 -0.42 -0.98
N ILE A 51 -5.33 -1.04 0.09
CA ILE A 51 -6.09 -1.53 1.22
C ILE A 51 -5.52 -0.96 2.52
N ARG A 52 -6.43 -0.61 3.44
CA ARG A 52 -6.17 -0.19 4.81
C ARG A 52 -6.77 -1.21 5.76
N ILE A 53 -5.96 -1.76 6.67
CA ILE A 53 -6.41 -2.56 7.80
C ILE A 53 -6.36 -1.65 9.03
N ILE A 54 -7.52 -1.26 9.52
CA ILE A 54 -7.71 -0.26 10.56
C ILE A 54 -7.97 -0.97 11.87
N ILE A 55 -7.12 -0.72 12.86
CA ILE A 55 -7.15 -1.32 14.19
C ILE A 55 -7.52 -0.21 15.16
N GLU A 56 -8.80 -0.15 15.55
CA GLU A 56 -9.36 0.88 16.43
C GLU A 56 -10.53 0.26 17.24
N ASP A 57 -10.77 0.79 18.44
CA ASP A 57 -11.92 0.42 19.29
C ASP A 57 -12.11 -1.10 19.51
N GLY A 58 -11.02 -1.84 19.66
CA GLY A 58 -11.06 -3.29 19.90
C GLY A 58 -11.41 -4.13 18.67
N ARG A 59 -11.43 -3.54 17.46
CA ARG A 59 -11.84 -4.20 16.22
C ARG A 59 -10.88 -3.93 15.08
N VAL A 60 -10.85 -4.87 14.14
CA VAL A 60 -10.23 -4.71 12.82
C VAL A 60 -11.31 -4.35 11.79
N ARG A 61 -11.04 -3.32 10.98
CA ARG A 61 -11.88 -2.89 9.85
C ARG A 61 -11.06 -2.82 8.57
N PHE A 62 -11.70 -3.03 7.43
CA PHE A 62 -11.06 -2.94 6.11
C PHE A 62 -11.57 -1.72 5.35
N GLY A 63 -10.65 -0.96 4.74
CA GLY A 63 -10.94 0.18 3.89
C GLY A 63 -10.13 0.16 2.59
N GLY A 64 -10.64 0.74 1.51
CA GLY A 64 -9.85 0.98 0.30
C GLY A 64 -9.06 2.29 0.40
N LYS A 65 -8.55 2.81 -0.73
CA LYS A 65 -7.79 4.07 -0.80
C LYS A 65 -8.47 5.26 -0.11
N THR A 66 -9.77 5.42 -0.33
CA THR A 66 -10.62 6.44 0.27
C THR A 66 -11.66 5.77 1.16
N ASP A 67 -12.31 6.53 2.05
CA ASP A 67 -13.30 5.97 2.99
C ASP A 67 -14.56 5.45 2.27
N ASN A 68 -14.84 5.94 1.06
CA ASN A 68 -15.96 5.51 0.21
C ASN A 68 -15.58 4.42 -0.80
N ALA A 69 -14.29 4.05 -0.87
CA ALA A 69 -13.82 3.07 -1.84
C ALA A 69 -14.40 1.68 -1.54
N GLN A 70 -14.94 1.04 -2.58
CA GLN A 70 -15.50 -0.30 -2.47
C GLN A 70 -14.39 -1.35 -2.65
N ILE A 71 -14.35 -2.32 -1.75
CA ILE A 71 -13.42 -3.45 -1.83
C ILE A 71 -14.15 -4.62 -2.50
N PRO A 72 -13.55 -5.29 -3.50
CA PRO A 72 -14.15 -6.50 -4.10
C PRO A 72 -14.45 -7.57 -3.04
N ALA A 73 -15.64 -8.17 -3.08
CA ALA A 73 -16.10 -9.12 -2.06
C ALA A 73 -15.12 -10.29 -1.83
N PHE A 74 -14.57 -10.86 -2.91
CA PHE A 74 -13.57 -11.94 -2.81
C PHE A 74 -12.30 -11.52 -2.04
N LEU A 75 -11.87 -10.26 -2.19
CA LEU A 75 -10.74 -9.72 -1.44
C LEU A 75 -11.14 -9.46 0.02
N VAL A 76 -12.36 -8.98 0.29
CA VAL A 76 -12.85 -8.86 1.68
C VAL A 76 -12.82 -10.19 2.41
N GLU A 77 -13.30 -11.27 1.79
CA GLU A 77 -13.26 -12.61 2.40
C GLU A 77 -11.82 -13.08 2.67
N ARG A 78 -10.90 -12.79 1.74
CA ARG A 78 -9.48 -13.07 1.97
C ARG A 78 -8.93 -12.26 3.17
N LEU A 79 -9.20 -10.96 3.23
CA LEU A 79 -8.76 -10.11 4.35
C LEU A 79 -9.34 -10.60 5.69
N ARG A 80 -10.62 -10.99 5.74
CA ARG A 80 -11.22 -11.61 6.92
C ARG A 80 -10.43 -12.83 7.37
N SER A 81 -10.15 -13.75 6.45
CA SER A 81 -9.38 -14.96 6.76
C SER A 81 -7.96 -14.68 7.30
N ILE A 82 -7.35 -13.56 6.93
CA ILE A 82 -6.00 -13.16 7.33
C ILE A 82 -5.96 -12.37 8.64
N PHE A 83 -7.02 -11.64 8.99
CA PHE A 83 -6.97 -10.65 10.07
C PHE A 83 -7.97 -10.88 11.21
N GLU A 84 -9.11 -11.54 10.97
CA GLU A 84 -10.07 -11.85 12.04
C GLU A 84 -9.47 -12.79 13.11
N PRO A 85 -8.77 -13.89 12.75
CA PRO A 85 -8.12 -14.75 13.74
C PRO A 85 -7.05 -14.04 14.59
N GLN A 86 -6.50 -12.93 14.11
CA GLN A 86 -5.40 -12.18 14.70
C GLN A 86 -5.90 -10.94 15.45
N ASN A 87 -7.23 -10.70 15.52
CA ASN A 87 -7.77 -9.49 16.12
C ASN A 87 -7.23 -9.24 17.53
N ALA A 88 -7.24 -10.25 18.40
CA ALA A 88 -6.73 -10.11 19.77
C ALA A 88 -5.24 -9.73 19.81
N LEU A 89 -4.41 -10.41 19.01
CA LEU A 89 -2.97 -10.13 18.91
C LEU A 89 -2.71 -8.71 18.37
N LEU A 90 -3.48 -8.28 17.37
CA LEU A 90 -3.34 -6.95 16.79
C LEU A 90 -3.70 -5.84 17.79
N GLN A 91 -4.71 -6.06 18.64
CA GLN A 91 -5.02 -5.12 19.72
C GLN A 91 -3.92 -5.09 20.80
N GLU A 92 -3.29 -6.23 21.09
CA GLU A 92 -2.17 -6.31 22.03
C GLU A 92 -0.92 -5.58 21.50
N ILE A 93 -0.58 -5.78 20.22
CA ILE A 93 0.56 -5.13 19.58
C ILE A 93 0.32 -3.62 19.39
N PHE A 94 -0.92 -3.23 19.08
CA PHE A 94 -1.27 -1.83 18.80
C PHE A 94 -2.34 -1.30 19.77
N PRO A 95 -2.03 -1.13 21.06
CA PRO A 95 -3.00 -0.73 22.08
C PRO A 95 -3.51 0.71 21.88
N ALA A 96 -2.74 1.56 21.19
CA ALA A 96 -3.14 2.92 20.82
C ALA A 96 -3.82 2.99 19.44
N GLY A 97 -4.13 1.84 18.85
CA GLY A 97 -4.61 1.71 17.47
C GLY A 97 -3.49 1.84 16.43
N ALA A 98 -3.80 1.37 15.22
CA ALA A 98 -2.90 1.47 14.07
C ALA A 98 -3.67 1.37 12.74
N CYS A 99 -3.05 1.86 11.67
CA CYS A 99 -3.49 1.63 10.31
C CYS A 99 -2.36 0.97 9.51
N LEU A 100 -2.61 -0.25 9.06
CA LEU A 100 -1.70 -1.01 8.21
C LEU A 100 -2.09 -0.72 6.76
N TYR A 101 -1.14 -0.22 5.99
CA TYR A 101 -1.29 0.08 4.58
C TYR A 101 -0.65 -1.02 3.74
N GLY A 102 -1.43 -1.54 2.82
CA GLY A 102 -0.98 -2.58 1.92
C GLY A 102 -1.70 -2.56 0.58
N GLU A 103 -1.32 -3.51 -0.27
CA GLU A 103 -1.93 -3.72 -1.57
C GLU A 103 -2.72 -5.04 -1.51
N GLY A 104 -4.02 -4.96 -1.80
CA GLY A 104 -4.79 -6.14 -2.15
C GLY A 104 -4.52 -6.47 -3.62
N TYR A 105 -4.06 -7.68 -3.91
CA TYR A 105 -3.63 -8.07 -5.25
C TYR A 105 -4.16 -9.45 -5.62
N GLY A 106 -3.82 -9.91 -6.84
CA GLY A 106 -4.15 -11.24 -7.32
C GLY A 106 -5.20 -11.24 -8.44
N ALA A 107 -5.62 -12.43 -8.84
CA ALA A 107 -6.54 -12.61 -9.95
C ALA A 107 -7.82 -11.75 -9.78
N ARG A 108 -8.34 -11.18 -10.87
CA ARG A 108 -9.56 -10.33 -10.87
C ARG A 108 -9.46 -8.99 -10.14
N ILE A 109 -8.29 -8.59 -9.62
CA ILE A 109 -8.07 -7.25 -9.06
C ILE A 109 -7.61 -6.27 -10.14
N GLN A 110 -6.54 -6.62 -10.87
CA GLN A 110 -6.01 -5.84 -12.01
C GLN A 110 -5.78 -6.74 -13.23
N LYS A 111 -5.54 -6.13 -14.40
CA LYS A 111 -5.33 -6.82 -15.69
C LYS A 111 -4.31 -7.96 -15.61
N HIS A 112 -3.20 -7.72 -14.89
CA HIS A 112 -2.10 -8.67 -14.74
C HIS A 112 -2.10 -9.37 -13.38
N GLY A 113 -3.16 -9.22 -12.58
CA GLY A 113 -3.22 -9.74 -11.23
C GLY A 113 -3.10 -11.26 -11.12
N ALA A 114 -3.52 -12.00 -12.15
CA ALA A 114 -3.39 -13.47 -12.19
C ALA A 114 -1.93 -13.95 -12.25
N ASN A 115 -0.97 -13.08 -12.60
CA ASN A 115 0.45 -13.39 -12.58
C ASN A 115 0.98 -13.58 -11.15
N TYR A 116 0.30 -12.98 -10.15
CA TYR A 116 0.64 -13.14 -8.74
C TYR A 116 0.08 -14.44 -8.12
N GLY A 117 -0.77 -15.16 -8.86
CA GLY A 117 -1.41 -16.39 -8.40
C GLY A 117 -2.90 -16.45 -8.73
N PRO A 118 -3.54 -17.62 -8.51
CA PRO A 118 -4.93 -17.85 -8.89
C PRO A 118 -5.95 -17.15 -7.97
N GLY A 119 -5.55 -16.78 -6.75
CA GLY A 119 -6.40 -16.15 -5.75
C GLY A 119 -6.14 -14.66 -5.58
N GLN A 120 -6.86 -14.05 -4.64
CA GLN A 120 -6.56 -12.72 -4.12
C GLN A 120 -5.70 -12.85 -2.86
N ASP A 121 -4.83 -11.89 -2.61
CA ASP A 121 -4.06 -11.82 -1.37
C ASP A 121 -3.73 -10.37 -0.98
N PHE A 122 -3.04 -10.19 0.15
CA PHE A 122 -2.65 -8.89 0.69
C PHE A 122 -1.15 -8.85 0.99
N VAL A 123 -0.49 -7.77 0.57
CA VAL A 123 0.90 -7.47 0.94
C VAL A 123 0.96 -6.16 1.72
N LEU A 124 1.58 -6.21 2.90
CA LEU A 124 1.82 -5.04 3.74
C LEU A 124 3.02 -4.25 3.20
N PHE A 125 2.93 -2.92 3.16
CA PHE A 125 4.09 -2.08 2.85
C PHE A 125 4.34 -0.97 3.87
N ASP A 126 3.35 -0.54 4.67
CA ASP A 126 3.55 0.47 5.71
C ASP A 126 2.62 0.29 6.90
N VAL A 127 3.03 0.83 8.05
CA VAL A 127 2.22 0.85 9.27
C VAL A 127 2.29 2.22 9.90
N LYS A 128 1.13 2.83 10.15
CA LYS A 128 1.00 4.01 11.00
C LYS A 128 0.48 3.57 12.37
N VAL A 129 1.28 3.77 13.40
CA VAL A 129 0.89 3.48 14.80
C VAL A 129 0.36 4.74 15.45
N GLY A 130 -0.77 4.62 16.15
CA GLY A 130 -1.46 5.74 16.78
C GLY A 130 -2.14 6.70 15.80
N ASN A 131 -2.64 7.80 16.38
CA ASN A 131 -3.33 8.89 15.67
C ASN A 131 -2.38 9.91 15.04
#